data_AF-A0A4Q2D8L1-F1
#
_entry.id   AF-A0A4Q2D8L1-F1
#
_cell.length_a   1.000
_cell.length_b   1.000
_cell.length_c   1.000
_cell.angle_alpha   90.00
_cell.angle_beta   90.00
_cell.angle_gamma   90.00
#
_symmetry.space_group_name_H-M   'P 1'
#
loop_
_entity.id
_entity.type
_entity.pdbx_description
1 polymer ?
#
loop_
_entity_poly.entity_id
_entity_poly.type
_entity_poly.pdbx_seq_one_letter_code
_entity_poly.pdbx_strand_id
1 'polypeptide(L)'
;MTDYSAQGKTRDWNVVDITECNSFQGAYTCLSRGTSLRGTLVLRPFDESLLNGPLDGALRQEYRELNYLDAITQLRYDGKLPDQIVQKTRGTTIAAYRAWKKSNEEDAWHPKIRNELFADVTPAVDLPPFKNPLKRKNAQIDQHGVKKKRKVGAPKNLPVRLMWQAPAGPAWDGSDYSCAYDVWTTILYSIWDSYGITKEVESLSPAMEAMVGGFAALTPGSIEEGSDLTQVRNRWRQTLRLTHHDEYPVGVEGADMVTLSRHLLGMELKFGDAEVECSTCRVRLVRSDLRHKLLGLYNVVTDDKSIDNNVKQMFEPVGICPQCPGKLLVVHELRDLMCYEVMGQDITLSPAIDVGLREYYRLAGIIYYGTFHFVSRIITKAAKIYYHDGMDGTSAVFDGVLNDSYDLSALNKCNGRSASIAIYIRAV
;
A
#
# COMPACT_ATOMS: atom_id res chain seq x y z
N MET A 1 4.02 14.44 -9.47
CA MET A 1 3.07 13.31 -9.37
C MET A 1 3.41 12.33 -10.48
N THR A 2 3.53 11.05 -10.15
CA THR A 2 3.63 9.93 -11.09
C THR A 2 2.25 9.30 -11.29
N ASP A 3 2.12 8.50 -12.34
CA ASP A 3 0.87 7.89 -12.78
C ASP A 3 0.29 6.83 -11.83
N TYR A 4 1.13 6.33 -10.94
CA TYR A 4 0.79 5.35 -9.92
C TYR A 4 0.53 6.08 -8.58
N SER A 5 -0.63 5.83 -7.95
CA SER A 5 -1.20 6.49 -6.74
C SER A 5 -2.07 7.73 -6.92
N ALA A 6 -2.35 8.17 -8.15
CA ALA A 6 -3.25 9.31 -8.35
C ALA A 6 -4.73 8.89 -8.39
N GLN A 7 -5.33 8.56 -7.24
CA GLN A 7 -6.79 8.40 -7.13
C GLN A 7 -7.48 9.64 -6.55
N GLY A 8 -8.61 10.01 -7.17
CA GLY A 8 -9.67 10.83 -6.56
C GLY A 8 -9.52 12.36 -6.59
N LYS A 9 -8.38 12.94 -6.21
CA LYS A 9 -8.37 14.38 -5.86
C LYS A 9 -8.01 15.31 -7.03
N THR A 10 -8.91 16.24 -7.34
CA THR A 10 -8.64 17.40 -8.19
C THR A 10 -7.79 18.41 -7.42
N ARG A 11 -6.85 19.09 -8.08
CA ARG A 11 -5.83 19.97 -7.49
C ARG A 11 -5.79 21.32 -8.20
N ASP A 12 -5.71 22.39 -7.42
CA ASP A 12 -5.52 23.74 -7.95
C ASP A 12 -4.11 23.96 -8.52
N TRP A 13 -3.10 23.30 -7.93
CA TRP A 13 -1.74 23.24 -8.46
C TRP A 13 -1.35 21.79 -8.71
N ASN A 14 -1.28 21.41 -9.99
CA ASN A 14 -0.98 20.07 -10.44
C ASN A 14 0.47 19.97 -10.93
N VAL A 15 1.37 19.60 -10.03
CA VAL A 15 2.79 19.42 -10.34
C VAL A 15 3.03 17.99 -10.82
N VAL A 16 3.35 17.84 -12.11
CA VAL A 16 3.45 16.54 -12.80
C VAL A 16 4.83 16.32 -13.39
N ASP A 17 5.27 15.07 -13.38
CA ASP A 17 6.49 14.63 -14.04
C ASP A 17 6.14 13.62 -15.13
N ILE A 18 5.89 14.11 -16.34
CA ILE A 18 5.41 13.30 -17.46
C ILE A 18 6.49 12.34 -17.96
N THR A 19 7.77 12.69 -17.79
CA THR A 19 8.92 11.85 -18.17
C THR A 19 8.99 10.52 -17.43
N GLU A 20 8.39 10.42 -16.23
CA GLU A 20 8.33 9.16 -15.46
C GLU A 20 7.06 8.36 -15.77
N CYS A 21 6.17 8.86 -16.63
CA CYS A 21 4.97 8.13 -17.04
C CYS A 21 5.34 7.12 -18.14
N ASN A 22 5.10 5.84 -17.87
CA ASN A 22 5.44 4.76 -18.81
C ASN A 22 4.34 4.49 -19.86
N SER A 23 3.22 5.23 -19.80
CA SER A 23 2.09 5.04 -20.70
C SER A 23 1.26 6.31 -20.89
N PHE A 24 0.47 6.34 -21.98
CA PHE A 24 -0.54 7.38 -22.22
C PHE A 24 -1.52 7.49 -21.05
N GLN A 25 -1.99 6.34 -20.53
CA GLN A 25 -2.92 6.31 -19.39
C GLN A 25 -2.28 6.96 -18.17
N GLY A 26 -0.99 6.74 -17.98
CA GLY A 26 -0.28 7.34 -16.87
C GLY A 26 -0.15 8.85 -16.99
N ALA A 27 0.29 9.33 -18.14
CA ALA A 27 0.38 10.74 -18.43
C ALA A 27 -1.00 11.43 -18.30
N TYR A 28 -2.05 10.81 -18.83
CA TYR A 28 -3.44 11.25 -18.66
C TYR A 28 -3.83 11.32 -17.19
N THR A 29 -3.54 10.29 -16.41
CA THR A 29 -3.92 10.21 -15.00
C THR A 29 -3.26 11.30 -14.16
N CYS A 30 -1.98 11.60 -14.42
CA CYS A 30 -1.29 12.72 -13.79
C CYS A 30 -1.90 14.07 -14.18
N LEU A 31 -2.15 14.27 -15.47
CA LEU A 31 -2.66 15.54 -16.00
C LEU A 31 -4.12 15.81 -15.62
N SER A 32 -4.95 14.77 -15.55
CA SER A 32 -6.39 14.88 -15.27
C SER A 32 -6.70 15.34 -13.85
N ARG A 33 -5.69 15.52 -12.99
CA ARG A 33 -5.86 16.03 -11.62
C ARG A 33 -5.89 17.55 -11.56
N GLY A 34 -5.43 18.27 -12.57
CA GLY A 34 -5.47 19.72 -12.56
C GLY A 34 -6.89 20.27 -12.75
N THR A 35 -7.29 21.26 -11.95
CA THR A 35 -8.55 22.01 -12.17
C THR A 35 -8.44 22.99 -13.34
N SER A 36 -7.22 23.38 -13.73
CA SER A 36 -6.97 24.35 -14.80
C SER A 36 -5.59 24.22 -15.42
N LEU A 37 -5.42 24.72 -16.64
CA LEU A 37 -4.11 24.79 -17.30
C LEU A 37 -3.12 25.67 -16.53
N ARG A 38 -3.57 26.79 -15.95
CA ARG A 38 -2.74 27.71 -15.16
C ARG A 38 -2.13 27.05 -13.93
N GLY A 39 -2.86 26.10 -13.35
CA GLY A 39 -2.42 25.32 -12.20
C GLY A 39 -1.47 24.17 -12.54
N THR A 40 -1.30 23.82 -13.82
CA THR A 40 -0.50 22.66 -14.24
C THR A 40 0.97 23.05 -14.42
N LEU A 41 1.85 22.42 -13.65
CA LEU A 41 3.29 22.60 -13.71
C LEU A 41 3.95 21.28 -14.15
N VAL A 42 4.53 21.27 -15.35
CA VAL A 42 5.32 20.14 -15.84
C VAL A 42 6.78 20.35 -15.44
N LEU A 43 7.36 19.42 -14.68
CA LEU A 43 8.67 19.59 -14.05
C LEU A 43 9.84 19.62 -15.05
N ARG A 44 9.72 18.95 -16.20
CA ARG A 44 10.77 18.87 -17.21
C ARG A 44 10.21 18.51 -18.60
N PRO A 45 10.96 18.76 -19.69
CA PRO A 45 10.57 18.34 -21.04
C PRO A 45 10.33 16.83 -21.11
N PHE A 46 9.35 16.40 -21.90
CA PHE A 46 8.98 14.99 -22.09
C PHE A 46 8.77 14.69 -23.58
N ASP A 47 8.80 13.41 -23.94
CA ASP A 47 8.54 12.98 -25.31
C ASP A 47 7.04 13.09 -25.64
N GLU A 48 6.69 13.95 -26.59
CA GLU A 48 5.32 14.15 -27.05
C GLU A 48 4.70 12.88 -27.65
N SER A 49 5.51 11.91 -28.08
CA SER A 49 5.04 10.62 -28.57
C SER A 49 4.22 9.86 -27.52
N LEU A 50 4.47 10.11 -26.22
CA LEU A 50 3.71 9.54 -25.10
C LEU A 50 2.24 9.98 -25.09
N LEU A 51 1.97 11.23 -25.48
CA LEU A 51 0.62 11.79 -25.55
C LEU A 51 -0.04 11.55 -26.92
N ASN A 52 0.77 11.45 -27.97
CA ASN A 52 0.31 11.33 -29.35
C ASN A 52 0.28 9.90 -29.90
N GLY A 53 0.76 8.92 -29.10
CA GLY A 53 0.90 7.52 -29.46
C GLY A 53 -0.42 6.75 -29.70
N PRO A 54 -0.31 5.47 -30.10
CA PRO A 54 -1.47 4.59 -30.23
C PRO A 54 -2.11 4.31 -28.87
N LEU A 55 -3.45 4.31 -28.82
CA LEU A 55 -4.18 3.92 -27.62
C LEU A 55 -3.88 2.46 -27.28
N ASP A 56 -3.63 2.17 -26.01
CA ASP A 56 -3.50 0.80 -25.49
C ASP A 56 -4.71 -0.06 -25.89
N GLY A 57 -4.48 -1.35 -26.15
CA GLY A 57 -5.51 -2.27 -26.65
C GLY A 57 -6.65 -2.50 -25.64
N ALA A 58 -6.32 -2.65 -24.35
CA ALA A 58 -7.32 -2.83 -23.31
C ALA A 58 -8.11 -1.53 -23.09
N LEU A 59 -7.44 -0.38 -23.10
CA LEU A 59 -8.11 0.92 -22.99
C LEU A 59 -9.02 1.19 -24.18
N ARG A 60 -8.59 0.84 -25.40
CA ARG A 60 -9.41 0.94 -26.61
C ARG A 60 -10.66 0.08 -26.49
N GLN A 61 -10.50 -1.16 -26.01
CA GLN A 61 -11.63 -2.05 -25.77
C GLN A 61 -12.59 -1.48 -24.73
N GLU A 62 -12.08 -0.90 -23.64
CA GLU A 62 -12.90 -0.26 -22.61
C GLU A 62 -13.71 0.92 -23.18
N TYR A 63 -13.08 1.83 -23.96
CA TYR A 63 -13.79 2.94 -24.61
C TYR A 63 -14.88 2.46 -25.57
N ARG A 64 -14.66 1.35 -26.30
CA ARG A 64 -15.68 0.77 -27.17
C ARG A 64 -16.85 0.22 -26.37
N GLU A 65 -16.56 -0.49 -25.28
CA GLU A 65 -17.58 -1.01 -24.39
C GLU A 65 -18.40 0.10 -23.75
N LEU A 66 -17.76 1.22 -23.37
CA LEU A 66 -18.44 2.42 -22.89
C LEU A 66 -19.37 3.04 -23.94
N ASN A 67 -18.94 3.16 -25.21
CA ASN A 67 -19.82 3.66 -26.28
C ASN A 67 -21.06 2.77 -26.47
N TYR A 68 -20.89 1.45 -26.41
CA TYR A 68 -22.03 0.53 -26.45
C TYR A 68 -22.94 0.70 -25.24
N LEU A 69 -22.38 0.82 -24.03
CA LEU A 69 -23.15 1.00 -22.81
C LEU A 69 -23.90 2.33 -22.78
N ASP A 70 -23.34 3.39 -23.34
CA ASP A 70 -23.99 4.69 -23.44
C ASP A 70 -25.23 4.60 -24.35
N ALA A 71 -25.09 4.00 -25.53
CA ALA A 71 -26.22 3.75 -26.43
C ALA A 71 -27.31 2.87 -25.80
N ILE A 72 -26.91 1.80 -25.10
CA ILE A 72 -27.83 0.92 -24.35
C ILE A 72 -28.56 1.71 -23.26
N THR A 73 -27.83 2.55 -22.52
CA THR A 73 -28.39 3.38 -21.44
C THR A 73 -29.40 4.38 -21.98
N GLN A 74 -29.09 5.07 -23.08
CA GLN A 74 -30.01 5.99 -23.74
C GLN A 74 -31.27 5.27 -24.24
N LEU A 75 -31.12 4.13 -24.91
CA LEU A 75 -32.27 3.36 -25.42
C LEU A 75 -33.15 2.82 -24.28
N ARG A 76 -32.54 2.44 -23.16
CA ARG A 76 -33.26 2.01 -21.96
C ARG A 76 -34.03 3.18 -21.35
N TYR A 77 -33.40 4.35 -21.23
CA TYR A 77 -34.04 5.57 -20.74
C TYR A 77 -35.23 5.97 -21.61
N ASP A 78 -35.07 5.88 -22.93
CA ASP A 78 -36.11 6.17 -23.93
C ASP A 78 -37.23 5.11 -23.99
N GLY A 79 -37.12 4.00 -23.25
CA GLY A 79 -38.07 2.88 -23.32
C GLY A 79 -38.04 2.09 -24.64
N LYS A 80 -36.95 2.20 -25.41
CA LYS A 80 -36.77 1.58 -26.74
C LYS A 80 -35.90 0.32 -26.71
N LEU A 81 -35.31 -0.02 -25.55
CA LEU A 81 -34.49 -1.21 -25.37
C LEU A 81 -35.36 -2.41 -24.93
N PRO A 82 -35.33 -3.54 -25.64
CA PRO A 82 -36.00 -4.76 -25.17
C PRO A 82 -35.42 -5.28 -23.86
N ASP A 83 -36.29 -5.75 -22.96
CA ASP A 83 -35.91 -6.24 -21.64
C ASP A 83 -34.88 -7.38 -21.67
N GLN A 84 -34.89 -8.18 -22.74
CA GLN A 84 -33.97 -9.31 -22.90
C GLN A 84 -32.53 -8.91 -23.24
N ILE A 85 -32.26 -7.61 -23.49
CA ILE A 85 -30.90 -7.15 -23.82
C ILE A 85 -30.04 -6.95 -22.57
N VAL A 86 -30.64 -6.52 -21.45
CA VAL A 86 -29.89 -6.33 -20.20
C VAL A 86 -29.66 -7.68 -19.54
N GLN A 87 -28.40 -8.09 -19.47
CA GLN A 87 -27.98 -9.40 -18.96
C GLN A 87 -27.16 -9.25 -17.67
N LYS A 88 -26.81 -10.40 -17.05
CA LYS A 88 -26.09 -10.43 -15.77
C LYS A 88 -24.71 -9.76 -15.79
N THR A 89 -24.04 -9.70 -16.95
CA THR A 89 -22.70 -9.12 -17.06
C THR A 89 -22.63 -8.07 -18.18
N ARG A 90 -21.63 -7.18 -18.08
CA ARG A 90 -21.33 -6.18 -19.12
C ARG A 90 -21.14 -6.83 -20.48
N GLY A 91 -20.26 -7.83 -20.56
CA GLY A 91 -19.96 -8.53 -21.79
C GLY A 91 -21.17 -9.21 -22.44
N THR A 92 -22.03 -9.86 -21.64
CA THR A 92 -23.24 -10.51 -22.18
C THR A 92 -24.30 -9.51 -22.63
N THR A 93 -24.41 -8.37 -21.93
CA THR A 93 -25.30 -7.27 -22.31
C THR A 93 -24.88 -6.63 -23.64
N ILE A 94 -23.59 -6.34 -23.80
CA ILE A 94 -23.05 -5.77 -25.05
C ILE A 94 -23.20 -6.77 -26.21
N ALA A 95 -22.94 -8.06 -25.97
CA ALA A 95 -23.12 -9.09 -27.00
C ALA A 95 -24.58 -9.20 -27.46
N ALA A 96 -25.53 -9.20 -26.51
CA ALA A 96 -26.96 -9.22 -26.81
C ALA A 96 -27.41 -7.96 -27.56
N TYR A 97 -26.92 -6.79 -27.14
CA TYR A 97 -27.20 -5.52 -27.82
C TYR A 97 -26.72 -5.52 -29.27
N ARG A 98 -25.46 -5.92 -29.52
CA ARG A 98 -24.87 -5.98 -30.86
C ARG A 98 -25.65 -6.94 -31.77
N ALA A 99 -26.07 -8.08 -31.25
CA ALA A 99 -26.87 -9.05 -31.99
C ALA A 99 -28.28 -8.53 -32.34
N TRP A 100 -28.88 -7.71 -31.46
CA TRP A 100 -30.21 -7.14 -31.67
C TRP A 100 -30.19 -5.92 -32.60
N LYS A 101 -29.28 -4.98 -32.39
CA LYS A 101 -29.25 -3.69 -33.07
C LYS A 101 -28.89 -3.82 -34.56
N LYS A 102 -28.01 -4.76 -34.90
CA LYS A 102 -27.59 -5.14 -36.28
C LYS A 102 -27.03 -3.99 -37.15
N SER A 103 -26.86 -2.77 -36.62
CA SER A 103 -26.24 -1.63 -37.31
C SER A 103 -24.77 -1.48 -36.94
N ASN A 104 -23.95 -1.01 -37.89
CA ASN A 104 -22.52 -0.75 -37.65
C ASN A 104 -22.31 0.64 -37.02
N GLU A 105 -22.68 0.78 -35.75
CA GLU A 105 -22.56 2.05 -35.01
C GLU A 105 -21.09 2.49 -34.83
N GLU A 106 -20.15 1.55 -34.98
CA GLU A 106 -18.71 1.83 -34.87
C GLU A 106 -18.20 2.79 -35.96
N ASP A 107 -18.90 2.91 -37.10
CA ASP A 107 -18.52 3.80 -38.20
C ASP A 107 -18.65 5.29 -37.83
N ALA A 108 -19.49 5.59 -36.83
CA ALA A 108 -19.65 6.94 -36.30
C ALA A 108 -18.63 7.28 -35.20
N TRP A 109 -17.90 6.28 -34.68
CA TRP A 109 -16.96 6.47 -33.58
C TRP A 109 -15.67 7.15 -34.03
N HIS A 110 -14.88 7.65 -33.08
CA HIS A 110 -13.57 8.21 -33.40
C HIS A 110 -12.67 7.14 -34.08
N PRO A 111 -11.92 7.47 -35.16
CA PRO A 111 -11.15 6.48 -35.92
C PRO A 111 -10.22 5.60 -35.07
N LYS A 112 -9.58 6.18 -34.03
CA LYS A 112 -8.66 5.46 -33.12
C LYS A 112 -9.32 4.36 -32.25
N ILE A 113 -10.65 4.29 -32.19
CA ILE A 113 -11.39 3.26 -31.43
C ILE A 113 -12.21 2.33 -32.32
N ARG A 114 -12.14 2.48 -33.64
CA ARG A 114 -12.77 1.56 -34.60
C ARG A 114 -11.95 0.28 -34.73
N ASN A 115 -12.62 -0.81 -35.09
CA ASN A 115 -12.01 -2.13 -35.25
C ASN A 115 -10.99 -2.21 -36.41
N GLU A 116 -11.02 -1.28 -37.38
CA GLU A 116 -10.38 -1.46 -38.69
C GLU A 116 -8.89 -1.04 -38.78
N LEU A 117 -8.30 -0.44 -37.75
CA LEU A 117 -6.95 0.13 -37.87
C LEU A 117 -5.79 -0.80 -37.51
N PHE A 118 -6.04 -2.01 -36.99
CA PHE A 118 -4.98 -2.97 -36.68
C PHE A 118 -5.50 -4.42 -36.82
N ALA A 119 -5.77 -4.83 -38.05
CA ALA A 119 -5.80 -6.24 -38.39
C ALA A 119 -4.35 -6.75 -38.43
N ASP A 120 -3.74 -6.94 -37.25
CA ASP A 120 -2.56 -7.79 -36.99
C ASP A 120 -1.99 -7.47 -35.60
N VAL A 121 -2.69 -7.92 -34.56
CA VAL A 121 -2.01 -8.35 -33.33
C VAL A 121 -2.61 -9.69 -32.97
N THR A 122 -1.77 -10.71 -33.06
CA THR A 122 -2.02 -12.11 -32.69
C THR A 122 -2.86 -12.23 -31.41
N PRO A 123 -3.76 -13.23 -31.32
CA PRO A 123 -4.46 -13.51 -30.08
C PRO A 123 -3.45 -13.71 -28.96
N ALA A 124 -3.80 -13.23 -27.77
CA ALA A 124 -3.11 -13.54 -26.53
C ALA A 124 -2.69 -15.01 -26.53
N VAL A 125 -1.39 -15.26 -26.34
CA VAL A 125 -0.84 -16.59 -26.10
C VAL A 125 -1.77 -17.32 -25.15
N ASP A 126 -2.24 -18.50 -25.55
CA ASP A 126 -3.06 -19.39 -24.74
C ASP A 126 -2.45 -19.55 -23.35
N LEU A 127 -2.96 -18.79 -22.39
CA LEU A 127 -2.78 -19.12 -20.98
C LEU A 127 -3.54 -20.44 -20.77
N PRO A 128 -2.89 -21.50 -20.27
CA PRO A 128 -3.56 -22.78 -20.08
C PRO A 128 -4.79 -22.60 -19.18
N PRO A 129 -5.88 -23.32 -19.46
CA PRO A 129 -7.16 -23.10 -18.82
C PRO A 129 -7.07 -23.32 -17.32
N PHE A 130 -7.51 -22.32 -16.55
CA PHE A 130 -7.81 -22.42 -15.12
C PHE A 130 -8.75 -23.61 -14.89
N LYS A 131 -8.24 -24.69 -14.29
CA LYS A 131 -9.06 -25.79 -13.77
C LYS A 131 -9.35 -25.55 -12.29
N ASN A 132 -10.55 -25.09 -11.98
CA ASN A 132 -11.24 -25.50 -10.76
C ASN A 132 -12.42 -26.37 -11.20
N PRO A 133 -12.63 -27.54 -10.57
CA PRO A 133 -13.45 -27.50 -9.36
C PRO A 133 -13.10 -28.55 -8.28
N LEU A 134 -13.28 -28.12 -7.03
CA LEU A 134 -13.61 -28.98 -5.90
C LEU A 134 -14.84 -29.85 -6.25
N LYS A 135 -14.66 -31.17 -6.28
CA LYS A 135 -15.76 -32.13 -6.05
C LYS A 135 -15.58 -32.73 -4.66
N ARG A 136 -16.47 -32.32 -3.74
CA ARG A 136 -16.69 -33.01 -2.45
C ARG A 136 -16.97 -34.50 -2.74
N LYS A 137 -16.15 -35.39 -2.19
CA LYS A 137 -16.49 -36.82 -2.07
C LYS A 137 -17.13 -37.05 -0.70
N ASN A 138 -18.37 -37.53 -0.71
CA ASN A 138 -19.04 -38.10 0.44
C ASN A 138 -18.25 -39.33 0.92
N ALA A 139 -17.79 -39.31 2.18
CA ALA A 139 -17.22 -40.49 2.82
C ALA A 139 -18.36 -41.35 3.37
N GLN A 140 -18.57 -42.50 2.73
CA GLN A 140 -19.33 -43.61 3.30
C GLN A 140 -18.50 -44.27 4.41
N ILE A 141 -19.23 -44.67 5.44
CA ILE A 141 -18.80 -45.45 6.60
C ILE A 141 -18.33 -46.83 6.12
N ASP A 142 -17.14 -47.27 6.54
CA ASP A 142 -16.93 -48.65 7.01
C ASP A 142 -15.62 -48.82 7.80
N GLN A 143 -15.83 -49.08 9.09
CA GLN A 143 -15.28 -50.16 9.92
C GLN A 143 -13.86 -50.73 9.68
N HIS A 144 -13.09 -50.71 10.79
CA HIS A 144 -11.93 -51.54 11.18
C HIS A 144 -10.51 -51.08 10.79
N GLY A 145 -9.72 -50.73 11.82
CA GLY A 145 -8.25 -50.58 11.70
C GLY A 145 -7.59 -49.71 12.77
N VAL A 146 -7.71 -50.07 14.05
CA VAL A 146 -7.05 -49.38 15.19
C VAL A 146 -5.52 -49.50 15.11
N LYS A 147 -4.78 -48.38 15.13
CA LYS A 147 -3.40 -48.33 15.67
C LYS A 147 -3.21 -47.14 16.62
N LYS A 148 -2.93 -47.47 17.87
CA LYS A 148 -2.87 -46.59 19.07
C LYS A 148 -1.70 -45.59 19.01
N LYS A 149 -1.96 -44.32 19.32
CA LYS A 149 -0.94 -43.32 19.70
C LYS A 149 -0.48 -43.58 21.14
N ARG A 150 0.84 -43.62 21.39
CA ARG A 150 1.44 -43.60 22.73
C ARG A 150 1.32 -42.20 23.34
N LYS A 151 0.65 -42.10 24.49
CA LYS A 151 0.66 -40.92 25.36
C LYS A 151 1.95 -40.93 26.19
N VAL A 152 2.70 -39.84 26.18
CA VAL A 152 3.71 -39.53 27.20
C VAL A 152 3.15 -38.38 28.04
N GLY A 153 3.16 -38.57 29.36
CA GLY A 153 2.45 -37.74 30.33
C GLY A 153 3.01 -36.32 30.46
N ALA A 154 2.10 -35.38 30.68
CA ALA A 154 2.40 -34.00 31.00
C ALA A 154 3.00 -33.86 32.41
N PRO A 155 4.03 -33.02 32.62
CA PRO A 155 4.34 -32.52 33.94
C PRO A 155 3.26 -31.51 34.36
N LYS A 156 2.80 -31.63 35.60
CA LYS A 156 1.82 -30.74 36.23
C LYS A 156 2.51 -29.47 36.73
N ASN A 157 1.80 -28.36 36.56
CA ASN A 157 1.93 -27.07 37.25
C ASN A 157 3.23 -26.27 37.05
N LEU A 158 3.25 -25.47 35.98
CA LEU A 158 3.92 -24.17 35.90
C LEU A 158 2.94 -23.19 35.23
N PRO A 159 2.86 -21.92 35.66
CA PRO A 159 1.89 -20.96 35.12
C PRO A 159 2.20 -20.69 33.64
N VAL A 160 1.24 -21.01 32.77
CA VAL A 160 1.31 -20.82 31.32
C VAL A 160 1.29 -19.32 31.02
N ARG A 161 2.45 -18.73 30.76
CA ARG A 161 2.57 -17.40 30.15
C ARG A 161 3.18 -17.57 28.75
N LEU A 162 2.40 -17.17 27.73
CA LEU A 162 2.69 -17.03 26.29
C LEU A 162 2.94 -18.30 25.45
N MET A 163 1.85 -18.93 24.97
CA MET A 163 1.86 -19.46 23.60
C MET A 163 1.76 -18.26 22.66
N TRP A 164 2.71 -18.10 21.75
CA TRP A 164 2.74 -17.02 20.76
C TRP A 164 1.53 -17.17 19.84
N GLN A 165 0.43 -16.47 20.15
CA GLN A 165 -0.73 -16.42 19.27
C GLN A 165 -0.32 -15.67 17.99
N ALA A 166 -0.86 -16.10 16.84
CA ALA A 166 -0.64 -15.37 15.60
C ALA A 166 -1.09 -13.91 15.78
N PRO A 167 -0.45 -12.93 15.13
CA PRO A 167 -0.93 -11.55 15.15
C PRO A 167 -2.40 -11.48 14.73
N ALA A 168 -3.12 -10.51 15.30
CA ALA A 168 -4.50 -10.24 14.97
C ALA A 168 -4.64 -8.83 14.39
N GLY A 169 -5.70 -8.62 13.63
CA GLY A 169 -6.08 -7.34 13.05
C GLY A 169 -7.60 -7.17 13.03
N PRO A 170 -8.09 -5.99 12.61
CA PRO A 170 -9.51 -5.73 12.46
C PRO A 170 -10.09 -6.45 11.23
N ALA A 171 -11.37 -6.79 11.31
CA ALA A 171 -12.12 -7.24 10.14
C ALA A 171 -12.39 -6.06 9.19
N TRP A 172 -12.40 -6.32 7.88
CA TRP A 172 -12.65 -5.29 6.87
C TRP A 172 -14.12 -4.82 6.90
N ASP A 173 -14.29 -3.51 6.82
CA ASP A 173 -15.58 -2.85 6.65
C ASP A 173 -15.82 -2.60 5.15
N GLY A 174 -16.65 -3.44 4.55
CA GLY A 174 -17.01 -3.35 3.13
C GLY A 174 -18.08 -2.30 2.81
N SER A 175 -18.70 -1.69 3.83
CA SER A 175 -19.68 -0.59 3.62
C SER A 175 -18.99 0.77 3.65
N ASP A 176 -17.91 0.86 4.41
CA ASP A 176 -17.12 2.07 4.63
C ASP A 176 -15.65 1.68 4.56
N TYR A 177 -15.12 1.59 3.32
CA TYR A 177 -13.89 0.87 2.98
C TYR A 177 -12.73 1.13 3.95
N SER A 178 -12.40 0.10 4.75
CA SER A 178 -11.45 0.27 5.85
C SER A 178 -10.05 -0.27 5.60
N CYS A 179 -9.77 -0.90 4.45
CA CYS A 179 -8.58 -1.72 4.28
C CYS A 179 -7.26 -0.98 4.55
N ALA A 180 -7.20 0.32 4.23
CA ALA A 180 -6.04 1.17 4.54
C ALA A 180 -5.83 1.37 6.06
N TYR A 181 -6.91 1.49 6.82
CA TYR A 181 -6.88 1.60 8.28
C TYR A 181 -6.59 0.24 8.94
N ASP A 182 -7.09 -0.83 8.34
CA ASP A 182 -6.91 -2.19 8.85
C ASP A 182 -5.43 -2.57 8.88
N VAL A 183 -4.70 -2.36 7.76
CA VAL A 183 -3.28 -2.68 7.67
C VAL A 183 -2.41 -1.91 8.66
N TRP A 184 -2.70 -0.61 8.87
CA TRP A 184 -2.00 0.20 9.87
C TRP A 184 -2.27 -0.28 11.29
N THR A 185 -3.54 -0.55 11.61
CA THR A 185 -3.94 -1.06 12.93
C THR A 185 -3.26 -2.40 13.22
N THR A 186 -3.26 -3.34 12.26
CA THR A 186 -2.64 -4.66 12.44
C THR A 186 -1.14 -4.56 12.69
N ILE A 187 -0.41 -3.79 11.87
CA ILE A 187 1.06 -3.68 11.99
C ILE A 187 1.42 -2.97 13.30
N LEU A 188 0.79 -1.83 13.61
CA LEU A 188 1.10 -1.07 14.82
C LEU A 188 0.70 -1.81 16.09
N TYR A 189 -0.40 -2.56 16.09
CA TYR A 189 -0.76 -3.43 17.21
C TYR A 189 0.32 -4.49 17.45
N SER A 190 0.80 -5.14 16.38
CA SER A 190 1.88 -6.12 16.52
C SER A 190 3.19 -5.50 17.01
N ILE A 191 3.51 -4.28 16.57
CA ILE A 191 4.67 -3.53 17.06
C ILE A 191 4.49 -3.21 18.55
N TRP A 192 3.33 -2.67 18.93
CA TRP A 192 3.01 -2.31 20.29
C TRP A 192 3.07 -3.51 21.25
N ASP A 193 2.46 -4.64 20.88
CA ASP A 193 2.45 -5.86 21.69
C ASP A 193 3.86 -6.45 21.85
N SER A 194 4.68 -6.41 20.78
CA SER A 194 6.01 -7.02 20.79
C SER A 194 7.09 -6.11 21.37
N TYR A 195 7.11 -4.83 21.01
CA TYR A 195 8.19 -3.87 21.29
C TYR A 195 7.79 -2.78 22.27
N GLY A 196 6.49 -2.55 22.47
CA GLY A 196 5.99 -1.30 23.04
C GLY A 196 6.01 -0.16 22.03
N ILE A 197 5.39 0.95 22.39
CA ILE A 197 5.45 2.22 21.67
C ILE A 197 5.85 3.29 22.68
N THR A 198 6.79 4.15 22.33
CA THR A 198 7.23 5.25 23.20
C THR A 198 6.22 6.40 23.19
N LYS A 199 6.24 7.22 24.25
CA LYS A 199 5.37 8.40 24.36
C LYS A 199 5.59 9.41 23.23
N GLU A 200 6.78 9.42 22.65
CA GLU A 200 7.10 10.21 21.47
C GLU A 200 6.30 9.72 20.25
N VAL A 201 6.31 8.41 19.98
CA VAL A 201 5.55 7.83 18.85
C VAL A 201 4.04 7.93 19.10
N GLU A 202 3.58 7.71 20.32
CA GLU A 202 2.15 7.85 20.69
C GLU A 202 1.62 9.27 20.46
N SER A 203 2.45 10.30 20.69
CA SER A 203 2.05 11.71 20.59
C SER A 203 2.27 12.34 19.20
N LEU A 204 2.61 11.54 18.18
CA LEU A 204 2.83 12.05 16.82
C LEU A 204 1.59 12.74 16.23
N SER A 205 0.41 12.18 16.45
CA SER A 205 -0.86 12.78 15.98
C SER A 205 -2.02 12.36 16.88
N PRO A 206 -3.15 13.10 16.86
CA PRO A 206 -4.36 12.68 17.55
C PRO A 206 -4.86 11.29 17.12
N ALA A 207 -4.63 10.92 15.86
CA ALA A 207 -4.99 9.60 15.34
C ALA A 207 -4.09 8.50 15.90
N MET A 208 -2.77 8.74 16.01
CA MET A 208 -1.84 7.80 16.61
C MET A 208 -2.13 7.61 18.11
N GLU A 209 -2.39 8.71 18.82
CA GLU A 209 -2.76 8.69 20.24
C GLU A 209 -4.04 7.88 20.46
N ALA A 210 -5.08 8.11 19.66
CA ALA A 210 -6.33 7.34 19.72
C ALA A 210 -6.12 5.84 19.45
N MET A 211 -5.24 5.50 18.51
CA MET A 211 -4.93 4.11 18.16
C MET A 211 -4.16 3.39 19.27
N VAL A 212 -3.06 3.98 19.74
CA VAL A 212 -2.20 3.39 20.78
C VAL A 212 -2.92 3.34 22.13
N GLY A 213 -3.68 4.38 22.48
CA GLY A 213 -4.56 4.37 23.65
C GLY A 213 -5.62 3.28 23.57
N GLY A 214 -6.16 3.03 22.38
CA GLY A 214 -7.07 1.91 22.11
C GLY A 214 -6.44 0.54 22.35
N PHE A 215 -5.18 0.34 21.95
CA PHE A 215 -4.46 -0.92 22.21
C PHE A 215 -4.27 -1.19 23.70
N ALA A 216 -3.92 -0.17 24.49
CA ALA A 216 -3.76 -0.32 25.93
C ALA A 216 -5.04 -0.81 26.62
N ALA A 217 -6.21 -0.39 26.13
CA ALA A 217 -7.52 -0.82 26.63
C ALA A 217 -7.92 -2.26 26.26
N LEU A 218 -7.15 -2.94 25.38
CA LEU A 218 -7.33 -4.36 25.05
C LEU A 218 -6.59 -5.29 26.03
N THR A 219 -5.82 -4.75 26.98
CA THR A 219 -5.05 -5.59 27.91
C THR A 219 -5.94 -6.29 28.94
N PRO A 220 -5.64 -7.56 29.30
CA PRO A 220 -6.41 -8.29 30.31
C PRO A 220 -6.51 -7.50 31.62
N GLY A 221 -7.74 -7.19 32.05
CA GLY A 221 -8.02 -6.38 33.25
C GLY A 221 -8.43 -4.93 32.99
N SER A 222 -8.32 -4.45 31.74
CA SER A 222 -8.83 -3.14 31.30
C SER A 222 -9.95 -3.23 30.25
N ILE A 223 -10.30 -4.45 29.83
CA ILE A 223 -11.29 -4.70 28.78
C ILE A 223 -12.64 -4.09 29.17
N GLU A 224 -12.97 -2.95 28.56
CA GLU A 224 -14.36 -2.58 28.35
C GLU A 224 -15.00 -3.72 27.55
N GLU A 225 -16.05 -4.31 28.12
CA GLU A 225 -16.72 -5.47 27.56
C GLU A 225 -17.08 -5.23 26.09
N GLY A 226 -16.45 -5.97 25.19
CA GLY A 226 -16.67 -5.88 23.74
C GLY A 226 -15.60 -5.13 22.94
N SER A 227 -14.61 -4.45 23.53
CA SER A 227 -13.56 -3.75 22.76
C SER A 227 -12.66 -4.72 21.97
N ASP A 228 -12.53 -4.52 20.66
CA ASP A 228 -11.69 -5.30 19.75
C ASP A 228 -10.84 -4.39 18.83
N LEU A 229 -9.93 -4.98 18.04
CA LEU A 229 -9.11 -4.21 17.10
C LEU A 229 -9.95 -3.49 16.04
N THR A 230 -11.14 -4.00 15.70
CA THR A 230 -12.09 -3.34 14.79
C THR A 230 -12.59 -2.02 15.39
N GLN A 231 -12.93 -2.01 16.68
CA GLN A 231 -13.32 -0.79 17.38
C GLN A 231 -12.16 0.18 17.56
N VAL A 232 -10.97 -0.30 17.90
CA VAL A 232 -9.77 0.56 17.93
C VAL A 232 -9.59 1.22 16.57
N ARG A 233 -9.66 0.44 15.48
CA ARG A 233 -9.59 0.95 14.11
C ARG A 233 -10.64 2.01 13.84
N ASN A 234 -11.88 1.78 14.23
CA ASN A 234 -12.98 2.72 14.02
C ASN A 234 -12.79 4.03 14.78
N ARG A 235 -12.27 4.00 16.00
CA ARG A 235 -12.02 5.18 16.84
C ARG A 235 -11.00 6.12 16.19
N TRP A 236 -9.82 5.64 15.82
CA TRP A 236 -8.81 6.52 15.21
C TRP A 236 -9.18 6.94 13.79
N ARG A 237 -9.89 6.09 13.04
CA ARG A 237 -10.51 6.49 11.77
C ARG A 237 -11.49 7.64 11.96
N GLN A 238 -12.31 7.60 12.99
CA GLN A 238 -13.21 8.71 13.33
C GLN A 238 -12.45 9.97 13.73
N THR A 239 -11.34 9.86 14.46
CA THR A 239 -10.47 11.01 14.75
C THR A 239 -10.02 11.69 13.46
N LEU A 240 -9.55 10.92 12.47
CA LEU A 240 -9.15 11.47 11.16
C LEU A 240 -10.31 12.13 10.40
N ARG A 241 -11.53 11.60 10.52
CA ARG A 241 -12.72 12.24 9.93
C ARG A 241 -13.02 13.60 10.54
N LEU A 242 -12.84 13.72 11.85
CA LEU A 242 -13.09 14.96 12.56
C LEU A 242 -12.02 16.00 12.26
N THR A 243 -10.75 15.59 12.10
CA THR A 243 -9.64 16.52 11.85
C THR A 243 -9.39 16.80 10.36
N HIS A 244 -9.77 15.89 9.46
CA HIS A 244 -9.54 15.95 8.00
C HIS A 244 -10.76 15.43 7.21
N HIS A 245 -11.94 15.98 7.49
CA HIS A 245 -13.23 15.53 6.94
C HIS A 245 -13.22 15.32 5.41
N ASP A 246 -12.69 16.27 4.65
CA ASP A 246 -12.69 16.24 3.18
C ASP A 246 -11.75 15.17 2.61
N GLU A 247 -10.85 14.63 3.43
CA GLU A 247 -9.87 13.64 3.01
C GLU A 247 -10.28 12.20 3.34
N TYR A 248 -11.21 12.02 4.29
CA TYR A 248 -11.67 10.72 4.76
C TYR A 248 -13.20 10.64 4.86
N PRO A 249 -13.95 10.89 3.77
CA PRO A 249 -15.40 10.78 3.81
C PRO A 249 -15.87 9.35 4.16
N VAL A 250 -17.13 9.24 4.57
CA VAL A 250 -17.76 7.94 4.82
C VAL A 250 -18.16 7.30 3.50
N GLY A 251 -17.92 5.99 3.35
CA GLY A 251 -18.45 5.19 2.26
C GLY A 251 -17.38 4.41 1.52
N VAL A 252 -17.61 4.18 0.23
CA VAL A 252 -16.79 3.30 -0.61
C VAL A 252 -15.66 4.05 -1.33
N GLU A 253 -15.24 5.19 -0.79
CA GLU A 253 -14.07 5.92 -1.29
C GLU A 253 -12.79 5.29 -0.75
N GLY A 254 -11.78 5.16 -1.62
CA GLY A 254 -10.47 4.66 -1.23
C GLY A 254 -9.69 5.72 -0.45
N ALA A 255 -8.90 5.29 0.52
CA ALA A 255 -7.96 6.17 1.22
C ALA A 255 -6.62 6.25 0.46
N ASP A 256 -6.09 7.46 0.33
CA ASP A 256 -4.71 7.66 -0.15
C ASP A 256 -3.73 7.25 0.96
N MET A 257 -2.98 6.17 0.72
CA MET A 257 -2.12 5.58 1.73
C MET A 257 -0.98 6.52 2.14
N VAL A 258 -0.46 7.34 1.23
CA VAL A 258 0.62 8.29 1.53
C VAL A 258 0.11 9.39 2.47
N THR A 259 -0.99 10.05 2.11
CA THR A 259 -1.66 11.05 2.95
C THR A 259 -2.09 10.48 4.29
N LEU A 260 -2.69 9.29 4.31
CA LEU A 260 -3.06 8.59 5.55
C LEU A 260 -1.86 8.41 6.47
N SER A 261 -0.75 7.92 5.92
CA SER A 261 0.50 7.73 6.67
C SER A 261 1.03 9.04 7.22
N ARG A 262 1.00 10.12 6.43
CA ARG A 262 1.47 11.44 6.85
C ARG A 262 0.62 12.02 7.99
N HIS A 263 -0.70 11.92 7.90
CA HIS A 263 -1.60 12.40 8.95
C HIS A 263 -1.44 11.57 10.22
N LEU A 264 -1.32 10.25 10.08
CA LEU A 264 -1.07 9.35 11.20
C LEU A 264 0.27 9.65 11.90
N LEU A 265 1.32 9.95 11.15
CA LEU A 265 2.65 10.27 11.66
C LEU A 265 2.85 11.74 12.05
N GLY A 266 1.80 12.58 12.00
CA GLY A 266 1.90 13.98 12.39
C GLY A 266 2.78 14.85 11.49
N MET A 267 2.92 14.46 10.22
CA MET A 267 3.88 15.09 9.33
C MET A 267 3.33 16.34 8.64
N GLU A 268 3.71 17.50 9.15
CA GLU A 268 3.65 18.76 8.41
C GLU A 268 4.92 18.96 7.57
N LEU A 269 4.79 19.50 6.35
CA LEU A 269 5.94 19.83 5.49
C LEU A 269 6.76 20.94 6.15
N LYS A 270 7.79 20.57 6.91
CA LYS A 270 8.80 21.50 7.41
C LYS A 270 10.05 21.40 6.55
N PHE A 271 10.30 22.44 5.75
CA PHE A 271 11.61 22.67 5.14
C PHE A 271 12.48 23.30 6.23
N GLY A 272 13.33 22.50 6.87
CA GLY A 272 14.25 22.96 7.92
C GLY A 272 15.69 22.93 7.43
N ASP A 273 16.52 23.80 7.99
CA ASP A 273 17.97 23.76 7.79
C ASP A 273 18.54 22.44 8.34
N ALA A 274 19.56 21.89 7.68
CA ALA A 274 20.22 20.68 8.16
C ALA A 274 21.32 21.03 9.17
N GLU A 275 21.31 20.40 10.33
CA GLU A 275 22.45 20.45 11.26
C GLU A 275 23.51 19.44 10.82
N VAL A 276 24.77 19.87 10.80
CA VAL A 276 25.93 19.02 10.50
C VAL A 276 26.95 19.08 11.64
N GLU A 277 27.59 17.96 11.94
CA GLU A 277 28.64 17.84 12.96
C GLU A 277 29.95 17.36 12.32
N CYS A 278 31.06 17.98 12.70
CA CYS A 278 32.38 17.49 12.28
C CYS A 278 32.77 16.20 13.00
N SER A 279 33.15 15.18 12.24
CA SER A 279 33.62 13.88 12.73
C SER A 279 34.87 13.93 13.62
N THR A 280 35.62 15.03 13.59
CA THR A 280 36.91 15.17 14.28
C THR A 280 36.86 16.20 15.41
N CYS A 281 36.56 17.46 15.11
CA CYS A 281 36.54 18.52 16.13
C CYS A 281 35.15 18.73 16.77
N ARG A 282 34.12 17.99 16.35
CA ARG A 282 32.76 18.04 16.90
C ARG A 282 32.04 19.39 16.80
N VAL A 283 32.57 20.33 16.01
CA VAL A 283 31.86 21.58 15.73
C VAL A 283 30.55 21.28 15.01
N ARG A 284 29.46 21.93 15.46
CA ARG A 284 28.13 21.87 14.87
C ARG A 284 27.86 23.12 14.05
N LEU A 285 27.30 22.94 12.86
CA LEU A 285 26.97 24.01 11.92
C LEU A 285 25.55 23.77 11.40
N VAL A 286 24.84 24.85 11.13
CA VAL A 286 23.53 24.80 10.45
C VAL A 286 23.75 25.17 8.98
N ARG A 287 23.21 24.38 8.06
CA ARG A 287 23.38 24.52 6.62
C ARG A 287 22.01 24.53 5.94
N SER A 288 21.61 25.71 5.49
CA SER A 288 20.37 25.93 4.74
C SER A 288 20.50 25.60 3.24
N ASP A 289 21.73 25.49 2.74
CA ASP A 289 22.04 25.19 1.34
C ASP A 289 22.15 23.69 1.05
N LEU A 290 22.13 22.83 2.08
CA LEU A 290 22.18 21.38 1.90
C LEU A 290 20.82 20.85 1.46
N ARG A 291 20.77 20.29 0.24
CA ARG A 291 19.65 19.48 -0.26
C ARG A 291 19.76 18.00 0.16
N HIS A 292 20.41 17.73 1.28
CA HIS A 292 20.65 16.37 1.74
C HIS A 292 19.38 15.75 2.31
N LYS A 293 19.13 14.47 2.02
CA LYS A 293 17.96 13.77 2.58
C LYS A 293 18.19 13.51 4.06
N LEU A 294 17.26 13.96 4.90
CA LEU A 294 17.24 13.61 6.32
C LEU A 294 16.47 12.31 6.50
N LEU A 295 17.07 11.38 7.24
CA LEU A 295 16.35 10.23 7.78
C LEU A 295 15.25 10.72 8.74
N GLY A 296 13.99 10.42 8.43
CA GLY A 296 12.83 10.84 9.21
C GLY A 296 11.84 9.71 9.47
N LEU A 297 10.67 10.08 10.01
CA LEU A 297 9.56 9.15 10.27
C LEU A 297 9.00 8.52 8.98
N TYR A 298 9.03 9.26 7.88
CA TYR A 298 8.57 8.82 6.57
C TYR A 298 9.58 9.24 5.52
N ASN A 299 10.06 8.26 4.77
CA ASN A 299 11.14 8.40 3.81
C ASN A 299 10.65 7.91 2.46
N VAL A 300 11.04 8.61 1.40
CA VAL A 300 10.74 8.21 0.02
C VAL A 300 12.03 7.70 -0.61
N VAL A 301 12.00 6.45 -1.04
CA VAL A 301 13.14 5.86 -1.75
C VAL A 301 12.96 6.03 -3.26
N THR A 302 14.00 6.52 -3.91
CA THR A 302 14.05 6.76 -5.35
C THR A 302 15.35 6.19 -5.86
N ASP A 303 15.29 5.28 -6.84
CA ASP A 303 16.46 4.77 -7.59
C ASP A 303 17.55 4.10 -6.74
N ASP A 304 17.14 3.34 -5.71
CA ASP A 304 18.05 2.63 -4.80
C ASP A 304 17.87 1.11 -4.86
N LYS A 305 18.96 0.38 -4.64
CA LYS A 305 18.96 -1.09 -4.67
C LYS A 305 18.32 -1.72 -3.44
N SER A 306 18.44 -1.06 -2.29
CA SER A 306 17.88 -1.52 -1.01
C SER A 306 17.64 -0.34 -0.08
N ILE A 307 16.73 -0.52 0.88
CA ILE A 307 16.48 0.49 1.92
C ILE A 307 17.75 0.72 2.76
N ASP A 308 18.49 -0.34 3.07
CA ASP A 308 19.77 -0.23 3.81
C ASP A 308 20.81 0.60 3.04
N ASN A 309 20.89 0.46 1.71
CA ASN A 309 21.77 1.28 0.87
C ASN A 309 21.33 2.75 0.85
N ASN A 310 20.02 3.00 0.76
CA ASN A 310 19.45 4.34 0.81
C ASN A 310 19.80 5.03 2.14
N VAL A 311 19.68 4.31 3.25
CA VAL A 311 20.05 4.81 4.59
C VAL A 311 21.54 5.11 4.66
N LYS A 312 22.40 4.18 4.23
CA LYS A 312 23.87 4.38 4.28
C LYS A 312 24.30 5.65 3.54
N GLN A 313 23.69 5.95 2.39
CA GLN A 313 23.93 7.20 1.66
C GLN A 313 23.54 8.46 2.46
N MET A 314 22.49 8.40 3.29
CA MET A 314 22.11 9.53 4.14
C MET A 314 23.19 9.84 5.20
N PHE A 315 23.94 8.84 5.66
CA PHE A 315 25.03 9.02 6.63
C PHE A 315 26.39 9.34 5.99
N GLU A 316 26.45 9.49 4.67
CA GLU A 316 27.69 9.86 3.99
C GLU A 316 28.12 11.31 4.29
N PRO A 317 29.42 11.61 4.28
CA PRO A 317 29.94 12.97 4.42
C PRO A 317 29.37 13.95 3.41
N VAL A 318 28.89 15.10 3.89
CA VAL A 318 28.36 16.20 3.06
C VAL A 318 29.36 17.32 2.80
N GLY A 319 30.59 17.19 3.31
CA GLY A 319 31.66 18.14 3.08
C GLY A 319 32.84 17.99 4.03
N ILE A 320 33.72 18.98 4.01
CA ILE A 320 34.90 19.08 4.87
C ILE A 320 34.68 20.20 5.88
N CYS A 321 35.13 19.98 7.11
CA CYS A 321 35.02 20.95 8.19
C CYS A 321 35.86 22.21 7.89
N PRO A 322 35.33 23.42 8.14
CA PRO A 322 36.10 24.65 7.94
C PRO A 322 37.21 24.87 8.97
N GLN A 323 37.21 24.11 10.08
CA GLN A 323 38.15 24.29 11.21
C GLN A 323 39.21 23.18 11.31
N CYS A 324 39.04 22.04 10.63
CA CYS A 324 40.00 20.94 10.67
C CYS A 324 39.83 20.02 9.44
N PRO A 325 40.74 19.06 9.20
CA PRO A 325 40.62 18.08 8.10
C PRO A 325 39.48 17.06 8.25
N GLY A 326 38.63 17.19 9.28
CA GLY A 326 37.51 16.28 9.55
C GLY A 326 36.37 16.43 8.54
N LYS A 327 35.53 15.40 8.45
CA LYS A 327 34.37 15.37 7.55
C LYS A 327 33.15 15.94 8.26
N LEU A 328 32.25 16.60 7.51
CA LEU A 328 30.95 17.03 8.02
C LEU A 328 29.93 15.92 7.76
N LEU A 329 29.28 15.47 8.82
CA LEU A 329 28.21 14.46 8.79
C LEU A 329 26.90 15.14 9.16
N VAL A 330 25.81 14.75 8.51
CA VAL A 330 24.49 15.25 8.87
C VAL A 330 24.08 14.65 10.21
N VAL A 331 23.52 15.48 11.08
CA VAL A 331 22.95 15.04 12.35
C VAL A 331 21.53 14.56 12.09
N HIS A 332 21.28 13.29 12.36
CA HIS A 332 19.97 12.67 12.21
C HIS A 332 19.30 12.49 13.57
N GLU A 333 18.03 12.86 13.67
CA GLU A 333 17.19 12.54 14.82
C GLU A 333 16.58 11.15 14.61
N LEU A 334 17.19 10.14 15.22
CA LEU A 334 16.70 8.76 15.13
C LEU A 334 15.40 8.60 15.92
N ARG A 335 14.35 8.17 15.23
CA ARG A 335 13.00 7.94 15.77
C ARG A 335 12.76 6.45 15.97
N ASP A 336 11.93 6.05 16.93
CA ASP A 336 11.73 4.61 17.18
C ASP A 336 10.99 3.90 16.04
N LEU A 337 10.21 4.63 15.26
CA LEU A 337 9.46 4.15 14.10
C LEU A 337 9.96 4.84 12.82
N MET A 338 10.15 4.07 11.75
CA MET A 338 10.46 4.61 10.42
C MET A 338 9.61 3.93 9.35
N CYS A 339 9.12 4.71 8.40
CA CYS A 339 8.35 4.25 7.27
C CYS A 339 9.08 4.59 5.97
N TYR A 340 8.99 3.69 5.00
CA TYR A 340 9.55 3.86 3.67
C TYR A 340 8.47 3.67 2.63
N GLU A 341 8.22 4.70 1.82
CA GLU A 341 7.45 4.59 0.60
C GLU A 341 8.31 3.86 -0.45
N VAL A 342 7.82 2.70 -0.89
CA VAL A 342 8.52 1.79 -1.82
C VAL A 342 7.65 1.41 -3.02
N MET A 343 6.52 2.09 -3.18
CA MET A 343 5.54 1.69 -4.19
C MET A 343 6.11 1.86 -5.61
N GLY A 344 5.94 0.82 -6.43
CA GLY A 344 6.41 0.81 -7.82
C GLY A 344 7.92 0.62 -7.96
N GLN A 345 8.65 0.44 -6.86
CA GLN A 345 10.08 0.18 -6.86
C GLN A 345 10.35 -1.33 -6.76
N ASP A 346 11.33 -1.83 -7.49
CA ASP A 346 11.91 -3.16 -7.26
C ASP A 346 13.11 -3.03 -6.33
N ILE A 347 12.84 -2.66 -5.09
CA ILE A 347 13.85 -2.39 -4.07
C ILE A 347 13.94 -3.54 -3.07
N THR A 348 15.15 -3.89 -2.64
CA THR A 348 15.29 -4.89 -1.58
C THR A 348 14.86 -4.29 -0.23
N LEU A 349 13.80 -4.87 0.35
CA LEU A 349 13.34 -4.55 1.71
C LEU A 349 14.24 -5.27 2.73
N SER A 350 15.31 -4.59 3.16
CA SER A 350 16.30 -5.16 4.08
C SER A 350 15.64 -5.60 5.40
N PRO A 351 15.85 -6.84 5.88
CA PRO A 351 15.30 -7.29 7.18
C PRO A 351 15.77 -6.46 8.37
N ALA A 352 16.98 -5.92 8.27
CA ALA A 352 17.55 -4.99 9.23
C ALA A 352 18.29 -3.86 8.50
N ILE A 353 18.35 -2.68 9.14
CA ILE A 353 19.07 -1.51 8.67
C ILE A 353 20.04 -1.11 9.77
N ASP A 354 21.32 -0.94 9.45
CA ASP A 354 22.33 -0.43 10.37
C ASP A 354 22.48 1.08 10.18
N VAL A 355 22.23 1.85 11.24
CA VAL A 355 22.38 3.31 11.25
C VAL A 355 23.65 3.75 12.00
N GLY A 356 24.51 2.80 12.38
CA GLY A 356 25.73 3.03 13.12
C GLY A 356 25.54 3.06 14.65
N LEU A 357 26.63 3.25 15.38
CA LEU A 357 26.64 3.40 16.85
C LEU A 357 25.98 2.25 17.65
N ARG A 358 25.93 1.05 17.06
CA ARG A 358 25.25 -0.16 17.59
C ARG A 358 23.71 -0.07 17.58
N GLU A 359 23.16 0.83 16.80
CA GLU A 359 21.72 0.94 16.60
C GLU A 359 21.31 0.36 15.26
N TYR A 360 20.23 -0.41 15.28
CA TYR A 360 19.68 -1.01 14.08
C TYR A 360 18.17 -1.00 14.13
N TYR A 361 17.58 -0.96 12.95
CA TYR A 361 16.14 -1.07 12.77
C TYR A 361 15.81 -2.43 12.19
N ARG A 362 14.64 -2.96 12.53
CA ARG A 362 14.13 -4.23 12.01
C ARG A 362 12.85 -3.98 11.23
N LEU A 363 12.73 -4.64 10.09
CA LEU A 363 11.49 -4.67 9.32
C LEU A 363 10.41 -5.34 10.18
N ALA A 364 9.34 -4.62 10.45
CA ALA A 364 8.24 -5.05 11.34
C ALA A 364 6.93 -5.26 10.56
N GLY A 365 6.74 -4.54 9.46
CA GLY A 365 5.56 -4.71 8.62
C GLY A 365 5.76 -4.22 7.20
N ILE A 366 4.97 -4.77 6.29
CA ILE A 366 4.90 -4.36 4.90
C ILE A 366 3.42 -4.22 4.54
N ILE A 367 3.06 -3.06 4.00
CA ILE A 367 1.75 -2.81 3.42
C ILE A 367 1.85 -3.09 1.92
N TYR A 368 0.90 -3.85 1.39
CA TYR A 368 0.78 -4.16 -0.04
C TYR A 368 -0.51 -3.59 -0.60
N TYR A 369 -0.44 -3.11 -1.84
CA TYR A 369 -1.57 -2.58 -2.57
C TYR A 369 -1.73 -3.25 -3.94
N GLY A 370 -2.98 -3.51 -4.30
CA GLY A 370 -3.36 -3.95 -5.64
C GLY A 370 -4.85 -4.25 -5.69
N THR A 371 -5.43 -4.17 -6.90
CA THR A 371 -6.87 -4.37 -7.13
C THR A 371 -7.75 -3.57 -6.16
N PHE A 372 -7.38 -2.30 -5.90
CA PHE A 372 -8.09 -1.40 -5.00
C PHE A 372 -8.28 -1.92 -3.56
N HIS A 373 -7.33 -2.71 -3.07
CA HIS A 373 -7.36 -3.28 -1.71
C HIS A 373 -5.98 -3.30 -1.07
N PHE A 374 -5.92 -2.99 0.22
CA PHE A 374 -4.69 -3.06 1.01
C PHE A 374 -4.66 -4.32 1.87
N VAL A 375 -3.50 -4.97 1.92
CA VAL A 375 -3.21 -6.12 2.79
C VAL A 375 -1.85 -5.93 3.43
N SER A 376 -1.54 -6.69 4.49
CA SER A 376 -0.26 -6.55 5.19
C SER A 376 0.45 -7.86 5.42
N ARG A 377 1.78 -7.79 5.51
CA ARG A 377 2.59 -8.78 6.19
C ARG A 377 3.17 -8.19 7.47
N ILE A 378 3.15 -8.98 8.54
CA ILE A 378 3.71 -8.67 9.85
C ILE A 378 4.95 -9.54 10.04
N ILE A 379 6.07 -8.91 10.39
CA ILE A 379 7.33 -9.60 10.68
C ILE A 379 7.59 -9.47 12.18
N THR A 380 7.46 -10.58 12.88
CA THR A 380 7.62 -10.62 14.35
C THR A 380 9.07 -10.54 14.79
N LYS A 381 9.32 -10.30 16.09
CA LYS A 381 10.67 -10.38 16.71
C LYS A 381 11.41 -11.68 16.41
N ALA A 382 10.67 -12.79 16.29
CA ALA A 382 11.19 -14.11 15.97
C ALA A 382 11.35 -14.35 14.46
N ALA A 383 11.29 -13.29 13.65
CA ALA A 383 11.39 -13.31 12.19
C ALA A 383 10.32 -14.17 11.49
N LYS A 384 9.21 -14.49 12.16
CA LYS A 384 8.05 -15.12 11.51
C LYS A 384 7.24 -14.08 10.77
N ILE A 385 6.82 -14.44 9.56
CA ILE A 385 5.99 -13.64 8.67
C ILE A 385 4.55 -14.12 8.81
N TYR A 386 3.63 -13.18 8.99
CA TYR A 386 2.19 -13.44 8.98
C TYR A 386 1.51 -12.52 7.97
N TYR A 387 0.64 -13.08 7.13
CA TYR A 387 -0.21 -12.34 6.20
C TYR A 387 -1.54 -12.00 6.86
N HIS A 388 -2.02 -10.77 6.68
CA HIS A 388 -3.32 -10.34 7.14
C HIS A 388 -4.09 -9.64 6.03
N ASP A 389 -5.31 -10.12 5.79
CA ASP A 389 -6.32 -9.49 4.95
C ASP A 389 -7.60 -9.38 5.76
N GLY A 390 -8.08 -8.15 5.99
CA GLY A 390 -9.30 -7.93 6.78
C GLY A 390 -10.54 -8.56 6.13
N MET A 391 -10.53 -8.84 4.81
CA MET A 391 -11.60 -9.56 4.13
C MET A 391 -11.69 -11.03 4.58
N ASP A 392 -10.57 -11.63 4.97
CA ASP A 392 -10.49 -13.03 5.42
C ASP A 392 -10.79 -13.17 6.93
N GLY A 393 -10.92 -12.06 7.66
CA GLY A 393 -11.26 -11.99 9.08
C GLY A 393 -10.19 -11.28 9.91
N THR A 394 -10.16 -11.57 11.21
CA THR A 394 -9.31 -10.86 12.19
C THR A 394 -7.98 -11.54 12.47
N SER A 395 -7.78 -12.76 11.97
CA SER A 395 -6.59 -13.57 12.29
C SER A 395 -5.56 -13.50 11.17
N ALA A 396 -4.32 -13.15 11.49
CA ALA A 396 -3.23 -13.25 10.54
C ALA A 396 -2.82 -14.72 10.34
N VAL A 397 -2.54 -15.09 9.09
CA VAL A 397 -2.15 -16.43 8.68
C VAL A 397 -0.63 -16.51 8.57
N PHE A 398 -0.03 -17.60 9.06
CA PHE A 398 1.41 -17.80 8.94
C PHE A 398 1.84 -17.90 7.47
N ASP A 399 2.84 -17.11 7.08
CA ASP A 399 3.29 -16.94 5.68
C ASP A 399 4.81 -17.13 5.52
N GLY A 400 5.48 -17.68 6.54
CA GLY A 400 6.88 -18.11 6.45
C GLY A 400 7.78 -17.55 7.55
N VAL A 401 9.09 -17.71 7.35
CA VAL A 401 10.14 -17.23 8.26
C VAL A 401 11.19 -16.50 7.45
N LEU A 402 11.47 -15.26 7.84
CA LEU A 402 12.52 -14.41 7.28
C LEU A 402 13.87 -14.86 7.86
N ASN A 403 14.60 -15.69 7.11
CA ASN A 403 15.92 -16.20 7.46
C ASN A 403 16.92 -15.91 6.34
N ASP A 404 18.18 -16.30 6.52
CA ASP A 404 19.26 -16.01 5.56
C ASP A 404 19.04 -16.63 4.17
N SER A 405 18.19 -17.65 4.06
CA SER A 405 17.82 -18.29 2.78
C SER A 405 16.56 -17.71 2.14
N TYR A 406 15.90 -16.75 2.78
CA TYR A 406 14.67 -16.16 2.28
C TYR A 406 14.97 -15.26 1.08
N ASP A 407 14.24 -15.46 -0.02
CA ASP A 407 14.32 -14.58 -1.18
C ASP A 407 13.68 -13.23 -0.85
N LEU A 408 14.51 -12.21 -0.61
CA LEU A 408 14.04 -10.87 -0.23
C LEU A 408 13.23 -10.19 -1.36
N SER A 409 13.41 -10.59 -2.62
CA SER A 409 12.59 -10.06 -3.72
C SER A 409 11.12 -10.47 -3.59
N ALA A 410 10.84 -11.60 -2.92
CA ALA A 410 9.48 -12.04 -2.61
C ALA A 410 8.76 -11.15 -1.59
N LEU A 411 9.46 -10.20 -0.94
CA LEU A 411 8.84 -9.18 -0.09
C LEU A 411 8.26 -8.01 -0.91
N ASN A 412 8.61 -7.85 -2.19
CA ASN A 412 8.04 -6.81 -3.03
C ASN A 412 6.64 -7.16 -3.56
N LYS A 413 6.26 -8.44 -3.51
CA LYS A 413 4.97 -8.93 -4.02
C LYS A 413 4.28 -9.85 -3.02
N CYS A 414 2.97 -9.71 -2.89
CA CYS A 414 2.15 -10.62 -2.08
C CYS A 414 0.79 -10.79 -2.74
N ASN A 415 0.42 -12.03 -3.10
CA ASN A 415 -0.89 -12.36 -3.68
C ASN A 415 -1.31 -11.42 -4.83
N GLY A 416 -0.40 -11.14 -5.77
CA GLY A 416 -0.63 -10.25 -6.92
C GLY A 416 -0.60 -8.75 -6.61
N ARG A 417 -0.29 -8.35 -5.37
CA ARG A 417 -0.17 -6.96 -4.91
C ARG A 417 1.29 -6.58 -4.75
N SER A 418 1.59 -5.29 -4.84
CA SER A 418 2.96 -4.76 -4.70
C SER A 418 3.15 -4.10 -3.35
N ALA A 419 4.35 -4.20 -2.78
CA ALA A 419 4.70 -3.46 -1.58
C ALA A 419 4.54 -1.95 -1.84
N SER A 420 3.93 -1.24 -0.90
CA SER A 420 3.71 0.21 -0.96
C SER A 420 4.44 0.94 0.15
N ILE A 421 4.37 0.42 1.38
CA ILE A 421 5.07 0.97 2.55
C ILE A 421 5.75 -0.14 3.32
N ALA A 422 7.03 0.04 3.63
CA ALA A 422 7.77 -0.80 4.58
C ALA A 422 7.93 -0.06 5.92
N ILE A 423 7.67 -0.75 7.01
CA ILE A 423 7.65 -0.19 8.37
C ILE A 423 8.73 -0.86 9.20
N TYR A 424 9.58 -0.03 9.79
CA TYR A 424 10.74 -0.41 10.57
C TYR A 424 10.61 0.10 12.01
N ILE A 425 11.03 -0.73 12.96
CA ILE A 425 11.09 -0.38 14.39
C ILE A 425 12.53 -0.47 14.87
N ARG A 426 12.96 0.49 15.68
CA ARG A 426 14.27 0.49 16.34
C ARG A 426 14.38 -0.72 17.25
N ALA A 427 15.43 -1.51 17.07
CA ALA A 427 15.71 -2.65 17.90
C ALA A 427 16.78 -2.25 18.93
N VAL A 428 16.33 -1.96 20.15
CA VAL A 428 17.19 -1.67 21.30
C VAL A 428 17.73 -2.96 21.90
#